data_AF-A0A942AVV9-F1
#
_entry.id   AF-A0A942AVV9-F1
#
_cell.length_a   1.000
_cell.length_b   1.000
_cell.length_c   1.000
_cell.angle_alpha   90.00
_cell.angle_beta   90.00
_cell.angle_gamma   90.00
#
_symmetry.space_group_name_H-M   'P 1'
#
loop_
_entity.id
_entity.type
_entity.pdbx_description
1 polymer ?
#
loop_
_entity_poly.entity_id
_entity_poly.type
_entity_poly.pdbx_seq_one_letter_code
_entity_poly.pdbx_strand_id
1 'polypeptide(L)'
;MDLSSLNNNQRLAVETTEGPVMVMAGAGSGKTRVLTYRIAHLILDLGVLPSSILAVTFTNKAAREMKERVEVLTHEDVRHMWVSTFHSFCARFLRIELDSFEGYTSKFTIIDEDDALKIIRDILKNDNVDIKEYKPKRLLGLISDQKNKETIAIAEPFLKNYYPKLYDKYNAALKKYNLLDFDDLIRVSRS
;
A
#
# COMPACT_ATOMS: atom_id res chain seq x y z
N MET A 1 -3.03 -31.44 -0.28
CA MET A 1 -4.21 -30.98 -1.07
C MET A 1 -4.20 -31.64 -2.45
N ASP A 2 -5.36 -31.79 -3.11
CA ASP A 2 -5.40 -32.26 -4.51
C ASP A 2 -4.95 -31.15 -5.50
N LEU A 3 -3.82 -31.39 -6.17
CA LEU A 3 -3.24 -30.50 -7.19
C LEU A 3 -3.44 -31.03 -8.62
N SER A 4 -4.17 -32.13 -8.82
CA SER A 4 -4.37 -32.79 -10.12
C SER A 4 -5.02 -31.88 -11.17
N SER A 5 -5.78 -30.89 -10.71
CA SER A 5 -6.51 -29.94 -11.54
C SER A 5 -5.64 -28.77 -12.05
N LEU A 6 -4.34 -28.75 -11.74
CA LEU A 6 -3.34 -27.77 -12.20
C LEU A 6 -2.50 -28.35 -13.33
N ASN A 7 -2.10 -27.52 -14.30
CA ASN A 7 -1.10 -27.91 -15.29
C ASN A 7 0.32 -27.94 -14.66
N ASN A 8 1.29 -28.52 -15.38
CA ASN A 8 2.66 -28.69 -14.87
C ASN A 8 3.32 -27.39 -14.38
N ASN A 9 3.14 -26.28 -15.10
CA ASN A 9 3.73 -24.99 -14.72
C ASN A 9 3.04 -24.38 -13.49
N GLN A 10 1.71 -24.51 -13.40
CA GLN A 10 0.95 -24.06 -12.24
C GLN A 10 1.32 -24.88 -10.99
N ARG A 11 1.44 -26.20 -11.14
CA ARG A 11 1.85 -27.12 -10.08
C ARG A 11 3.25 -26.79 -9.57
N LEU A 12 4.20 -26.61 -10.49
CA LEU A 12 5.55 -26.18 -10.16
C LEU A 12 5.56 -24.86 -9.38
N ALA A 13 4.76 -23.87 -9.78
CA ALA A 13 4.66 -22.59 -9.08
C ALA A 13 4.03 -22.70 -7.66
N VAL A 14 3.16 -23.68 -7.44
CA VAL A 14 2.56 -24.00 -6.13
C VAL A 14 3.55 -24.72 -5.22
N GLU A 15 4.27 -25.71 -5.76
CA GLU A 15 5.19 -26.57 -5.00
C GLU A 15 6.55 -25.90 -4.73
N THR A 16 6.97 -24.92 -5.54
CA THR A 16 8.23 -24.17 -5.31
C THR A 16 8.03 -23.12 -4.22
N THR A 17 8.08 -23.52 -2.95
CA THR A 17 7.80 -22.65 -1.79
C THR A 17 9.00 -21.87 -1.29
N GLU A 18 10.18 -22.49 -1.33
CA GLU A 18 11.41 -21.94 -0.76
C GLU A 18 12.12 -20.96 -1.71
N GLY A 19 12.68 -19.91 -1.13
CA GLY A 19 13.46 -18.89 -1.84
C GLY A 19 12.62 -17.97 -2.74
N PRO A 20 13.27 -17.02 -3.43
CA PRO A 20 12.61 -16.09 -4.33
C PRO A 20 12.06 -16.79 -5.58
N VAL A 21 10.76 -16.60 -5.87
CA VAL A 21 10.10 -17.17 -7.05
C VAL A 21 9.37 -16.08 -7.82
N MET A 22 9.59 -16.01 -9.13
CA MET A 22 8.86 -15.13 -10.05
C MET A 22 8.02 -15.96 -11.02
N VAL A 23 6.70 -15.75 -11.01
CA VAL A 23 5.77 -16.46 -11.91
C VAL A 23 5.30 -15.51 -13.01
N MET A 24 5.75 -15.75 -14.24
CA MET A 24 5.34 -15.00 -15.43
C MET A 24 4.04 -15.57 -15.99
N ALA A 25 2.98 -14.77 -16.05
CA ALA A 25 1.65 -15.29 -16.36
C ALA A 25 0.77 -14.30 -17.14
N GLY A 26 0.37 -14.70 -18.36
CA GLY A 26 -0.51 -13.93 -19.24
C GLY A 26 -1.95 -13.81 -18.73
N ALA A 27 -2.79 -13.01 -19.40
CA ALA A 27 -4.22 -12.94 -19.09
C ALA A 27 -4.87 -14.33 -19.19
N GLY A 28 -5.83 -14.65 -18.32
CA GLY A 28 -6.54 -15.94 -18.32
C GLY A 28 -5.74 -17.18 -17.86
N SER A 29 -4.42 -17.07 -17.61
CA SER A 29 -3.56 -18.21 -17.22
C SER A 29 -3.77 -18.79 -15.82
N GLY A 30 -4.74 -18.27 -15.06
CA GLY A 30 -5.04 -18.76 -13.71
C GLY A 30 -4.14 -18.22 -12.60
N LYS A 31 -3.53 -17.04 -12.76
CA LYS A 31 -2.68 -16.38 -11.74
C LYS A 31 -3.24 -16.45 -10.31
N THR A 32 -4.48 -16.00 -10.14
CA THR A 32 -5.14 -16.00 -8.83
C THR A 32 -5.31 -17.41 -8.29
N ARG A 33 -5.62 -18.39 -9.17
CA ARG A 33 -5.75 -19.80 -8.79
C ARG A 33 -4.42 -20.35 -8.30
N VAL A 34 -3.32 -20.07 -9.00
CA VAL A 34 -1.97 -20.49 -8.57
C VAL A 34 -1.64 -19.91 -7.19
N LEU A 35 -1.89 -18.62 -6.97
CA LEU A 35 -1.62 -17.98 -5.67
C LEU A 35 -2.46 -18.59 -4.54
N THR A 36 -3.76 -18.81 -4.73
CA THR A 36 -4.62 -19.38 -3.68
C THR A 36 -4.26 -20.84 -3.38
N TYR A 37 -3.92 -21.63 -4.41
CA TYR A 37 -3.45 -23.00 -4.23
C TYR A 37 -2.09 -23.06 -3.54
N ARG A 38 -1.18 -22.12 -3.84
CA ARG A 38 0.11 -22.01 -3.15
C ARG A 38 -0.07 -21.72 -1.67
N ILE A 39 -0.94 -20.78 -1.32
CA ILE A 39 -1.25 -20.47 0.08
C ILE A 39 -1.88 -21.70 0.77
N ALA A 40 -2.84 -22.37 0.13
CA ALA A 40 -3.45 -23.57 0.68
C ALA A 40 -2.44 -24.72 0.86
N HIS A 41 -1.50 -24.90 -0.07
CA HIS A 41 -0.41 -25.87 0.02
C HIS A 41 0.52 -25.57 1.22
N LEU A 42 0.93 -24.30 1.40
CA LEU A 42 1.71 -23.87 2.57
C LEU A 42 1.02 -24.24 3.89
N ILE A 43 -0.31 -24.03 3.97
CA ILE A 43 -1.09 -24.29 5.19
C ILE A 43 -1.29 -25.79 5.41
N LEU A 44 -1.88 -26.49 4.43
CA LEU A 44 -2.34 -27.87 4.60
C LEU A 44 -1.22 -28.89 4.54
N ASP A 45 -0.27 -28.70 3.63
CA ASP A 45 0.75 -29.73 3.33
C ASP A 45 2.07 -29.44 4.06
N LEU A 46 2.41 -28.16 4.29
CA LEU A 46 3.64 -27.76 4.98
C LEU A 46 3.42 -27.27 6.42
N GLY A 47 2.17 -27.17 6.88
CA GLY A 47 1.85 -26.80 8.26
C GLY A 47 2.18 -25.35 8.63
N VAL A 48 2.31 -24.45 7.64
CA VAL A 48 2.58 -23.02 7.89
C VAL A 48 1.35 -22.38 8.51
N LEU A 49 1.52 -21.73 9.66
CA LEU A 49 0.44 -20.98 10.30
C LEU A 49 -0.07 -19.86 9.37
N PRO A 50 -1.39 -19.70 9.19
CA PRO A 50 -1.94 -18.64 8.34
C PRO A 50 -1.47 -17.23 8.73
N SER A 51 -1.23 -16.99 10.03
CA SER A 51 -0.69 -15.71 10.54
C SER A 51 0.72 -15.39 10.05
N SER A 52 1.47 -16.38 9.58
CA SER A 52 2.84 -16.23 9.05
C SER A 52 2.87 -15.97 7.54
N ILE A 53 1.71 -15.91 6.87
CA ILE A 53 1.60 -15.70 5.43
C ILE A 53 1.12 -14.28 5.14
N LEU A 54 1.88 -13.56 4.30
CA LEU A 54 1.54 -12.26 3.74
C LEU A 54 1.22 -12.39 2.24
N ALA A 55 0.01 -11.98 1.87
CA ALA A 55 -0.44 -11.89 0.49
C ALA A 55 -0.97 -10.48 0.19
N VAL A 56 -0.29 -9.79 -0.73
CA VAL A 56 -0.59 -8.41 -1.07
C VAL A 56 -1.09 -8.29 -2.51
N THR A 57 -2.09 -7.43 -2.74
CA THR A 57 -2.64 -7.13 -4.07
C THR A 57 -2.94 -5.64 -4.23
N PHE A 58 -3.42 -5.24 -5.41
CA PHE A 58 -3.70 -3.83 -5.71
C PHE A 58 -5.12 -3.38 -5.37
N THR A 59 -6.07 -4.31 -5.20
CA THR A 59 -7.48 -3.94 -4.95
C THR A 59 -8.07 -4.69 -3.75
N ASN A 60 -8.96 -4.01 -3.02
CA ASN A 60 -9.69 -4.63 -1.90
C ASN A 60 -10.54 -5.82 -2.36
N LYS A 61 -11.10 -5.74 -3.58
CA LYS A 61 -11.88 -6.83 -4.17
C LYS A 61 -11.01 -8.07 -4.37
N ALA A 62 -9.82 -7.92 -4.96
CA ALA A 62 -8.90 -9.05 -5.15
C ALA A 62 -8.42 -9.64 -3.81
N ALA A 63 -8.18 -8.80 -2.80
CA ALA A 63 -7.78 -9.26 -1.48
C ALA A 63 -8.89 -10.11 -0.83
N ARG A 64 -10.14 -9.62 -0.90
CA ARG A 64 -11.31 -10.34 -0.39
C ARG A 64 -11.53 -11.66 -1.11
N GLU A 65 -11.54 -11.64 -2.45
CA GLU A 65 -11.72 -12.85 -3.27
C GLU A 65 -10.60 -13.88 -3.02
N MET A 66 -9.36 -13.43 -2.84
CA MET A 66 -8.24 -14.32 -2.50
C MET A 66 -8.45 -14.97 -1.13
N LYS A 67 -8.86 -14.18 -0.13
CA LYS A 67 -9.12 -14.69 1.22
C LYS A 67 -10.25 -15.72 1.22
N GLU A 68 -11.38 -15.41 0.62
CA GLU A 68 -12.54 -16.31 0.48
C GLU A 68 -12.14 -17.63 -0.20
N ARG A 69 -11.33 -17.56 -1.26
CA ARG A 69 -10.85 -18.77 -1.96
C ARG A 69 -9.93 -19.61 -1.09
N VAL A 70 -9.02 -18.99 -0.32
CA VAL A 70 -8.16 -19.76 0.59
C VAL A 70 -9.00 -20.42 1.69
N GLU A 71 -9.95 -19.71 2.29
CA GLU A 71 -10.86 -20.29 3.30
C GLU A 71 -11.62 -21.51 2.77
N VAL A 72 -12.14 -21.43 1.54
CA VAL A 72 -12.83 -22.55 0.87
C VAL A 72 -11.87 -23.71 0.60
N LEU A 73 -10.62 -23.42 0.23
CA LEU A 73 -9.61 -24.42 -0.12
C LEU A 73 -9.03 -25.14 1.09
N THR A 74 -8.89 -24.45 2.23
CA THR A 74 -8.27 -24.99 3.45
C THR A 74 -9.27 -25.50 4.46
N HIS A 75 -10.52 -25.01 4.43
CA HIS A 75 -11.49 -25.19 5.52
C HIS A 75 -10.99 -24.71 6.89
N GLU A 76 -9.99 -23.82 6.88
CA GLU A 76 -9.36 -23.25 8.07
C GLU A 76 -9.79 -21.79 8.28
N ASP A 77 -9.73 -21.34 9.53
CA ASP A 77 -9.93 -19.93 9.85
C ASP A 77 -8.70 -19.09 9.47
N VAL A 78 -8.79 -18.37 8.34
CA VAL A 78 -7.71 -17.48 7.88
C VAL A 78 -7.96 -16.01 8.27
N ARG A 79 -8.83 -15.74 9.26
CA ARG A 79 -9.09 -14.36 9.72
C ARG A 79 -7.83 -13.60 10.11
N HIS A 80 -6.85 -14.32 10.67
CA HIS A 80 -5.58 -13.76 11.13
C HIS A 80 -4.50 -13.66 10.03
N MET A 81 -4.74 -14.22 8.84
CA MET A 81 -3.80 -14.14 7.71
C MET A 81 -3.73 -12.71 7.15
N TRP A 82 -2.55 -12.33 6.67
CA TRP A 82 -2.32 -11.01 6.10
C TRP A 82 -2.65 -10.98 4.60
N VAL A 83 -3.94 -11.01 4.27
CA VAL A 83 -4.42 -10.82 2.89
C VAL A 83 -4.99 -9.41 2.72
N SER A 84 -4.29 -8.55 1.98
CA SER A 84 -4.66 -7.14 1.95
C SER A 84 -4.12 -6.39 0.72
N THR A 85 -4.46 -5.11 0.59
CA THR A 85 -3.72 -4.22 -0.32
C THR A 85 -2.45 -3.71 0.32
N PHE A 86 -1.52 -3.14 -0.47
CA PHE A 86 -0.31 -2.50 0.08
C PHE A 86 -0.66 -1.48 1.16
N HIS A 87 -1.60 -0.57 0.89
CA HIS A 87 -2.02 0.45 1.85
C HIS A 87 -2.63 -0.15 3.12
N SER A 88 -3.51 -1.14 2.99
CA SER A 88 -4.12 -1.81 4.15
C SER A 88 -3.10 -2.57 4.99
N PHE A 89 -2.12 -3.22 4.34
CA PHE A 89 -0.99 -3.83 5.03
C PHE A 89 -0.18 -2.78 5.80
N CYS A 90 0.30 -1.74 5.12
CA CYS A 90 1.10 -0.69 5.72
C CYS A 90 0.36 0.01 6.88
N ALA A 91 -0.93 0.33 6.72
CA ALA A 91 -1.71 0.92 7.80
C ALA A 91 -1.81 0.00 9.03
N ARG A 92 -2.03 -1.31 8.84
CA ARG A 92 -2.07 -2.27 9.94
C ARG A 92 -0.70 -2.46 10.57
N PHE A 93 0.36 -2.53 9.77
CA PHE A 93 1.75 -2.63 10.22
C PHE A 93 2.14 -1.42 11.07
N LEU A 94 1.91 -0.20 10.56
CA LEU A 94 2.18 1.03 11.30
C LEU A 94 1.39 1.11 12.60
N ARG A 95 0.14 0.61 12.65
CA ARG A 95 -0.59 0.58 13.92
C ARG A 95 0.04 -0.31 15.00
N ILE A 96 0.86 -1.29 14.60
CA ILE A 96 1.54 -2.21 15.51
C ILE A 96 2.92 -1.66 15.87
N GLU A 97 3.70 -1.24 14.86
CA GLU A 97 5.13 -0.96 15.01
C GLU A 97 5.45 0.53 15.19
N LEU A 98 4.49 1.45 14.91
CA LEU A 98 4.76 2.88 14.96
C LEU A 98 4.78 3.40 16.40
N ASP A 99 5.89 3.13 17.08
CA ASP A 99 6.20 3.70 18.38
C ASP A 99 6.98 5.01 18.19
N SER A 100 6.25 6.12 18.05
CA SER A 100 6.77 7.50 17.96
C SER A 100 7.75 7.85 16.82
N PHE A 101 7.73 7.14 15.69
CA PHE A 101 8.57 7.47 14.52
C PHE A 101 8.24 8.87 13.97
N GLU A 102 9.27 9.72 13.83
CA GLU A 102 9.16 11.09 13.32
C GLU A 102 8.01 11.90 13.95
N GLY A 103 7.63 11.63 15.20
CA GLY A 103 6.54 12.31 15.91
C GLY A 103 5.12 11.94 15.48
N TYR A 104 4.95 10.87 14.70
CA TYR A 104 3.66 10.20 14.52
C TYR A 104 3.42 9.18 15.62
N THR A 105 2.15 8.90 15.92
CA THR A 105 1.77 7.82 16.84
C THR A 105 0.92 6.80 16.11
N SER A 106 0.88 5.56 16.60
CA SER A 106 0.04 4.47 16.06
C SER A 106 -1.46 4.80 15.97
N LYS A 107 -1.93 5.88 16.62
CA LYS A 107 -3.32 6.38 16.55
C LYS A 107 -3.54 7.42 15.44
N PHE A 108 -2.81 7.32 14.33
CA PHE A 108 -2.93 8.26 13.23
C PHE A 108 -4.28 8.14 12.51
N THR A 109 -4.71 9.25 11.90
CA THR A 109 -5.87 9.27 10.99
C THR A 109 -5.39 9.24 9.55
N ILE A 110 -5.98 8.36 8.74
CA ILE A 110 -5.71 8.31 7.31
C ILE A 110 -6.61 9.34 6.62
N ILE A 111 -6.02 10.23 5.84
CA ILE A 111 -6.76 11.24 5.07
C ILE A 111 -6.88 10.85 3.60
N ASP A 112 -7.97 11.29 2.96
CA ASP A 112 -8.20 11.10 1.53
C ASP A 112 -7.68 12.30 0.69
N GLU A 113 -7.91 12.24 -0.63
CA GLU A 113 -7.51 13.31 -1.55
C GLU A 113 -8.18 14.64 -1.20
N ASP A 114 -9.46 14.62 -0.81
CA ASP A 114 -10.21 15.86 -0.54
C ASP A 114 -9.70 16.57 0.71
N ASP A 115 -9.37 15.81 1.75
CA ASP A 115 -8.76 16.31 2.98
C ASP A 115 -7.35 16.86 2.71
N ALA A 116 -6.52 16.14 1.94
CA ALA A 116 -5.20 16.62 1.53
C ALA A 116 -5.30 17.94 0.72
N LEU A 117 -6.27 18.03 -0.18
CA LEU A 117 -6.53 19.24 -0.96
C LEU A 117 -6.97 20.42 -0.07
N LYS A 118 -7.71 20.19 1.02
CA LYS A 118 -8.07 21.25 1.99
C LYS A 118 -6.82 21.82 2.66
N ILE A 119 -5.91 20.95 3.12
CA ILE A 119 -4.65 21.38 3.75
C ILE A 119 -3.83 22.25 2.78
N ILE A 120 -3.71 21.83 1.52
CA ILE A 120 -2.98 22.62 0.51
C ILE A 120 -3.67 23.98 0.27
N ARG A 121 -5.00 24.01 0.12
CA ARG A 121 -5.74 25.28 -0.06
C ARG A 121 -5.49 26.25 1.08
N ASP A 122 -5.50 25.76 2.32
CA ASP A 122 -5.25 26.59 3.51
C ASP A 122 -3.82 27.13 3.52
N ILE A 123 -2.82 26.31 3.14
CA ILE A 123 -1.42 26.76 3.02
C ILE A 123 -1.29 27.87 1.96
N LEU A 124 -1.86 27.68 0.77
CA LEU A 124 -1.81 28.67 -0.31
C LEU A 124 -2.47 29.98 0.10
N LYS A 125 -3.64 29.91 0.72
CA LYS A 125 -4.37 31.09 1.22
C LYS A 125 -3.53 31.85 2.26
N ASN A 126 -2.90 31.16 3.19
CA ASN A 126 -2.06 31.77 4.22
C ASN A 126 -0.76 32.37 3.67
N ASP A 127 -0.25 31.84 2.56
CA ASP A 127 0.92 32.37 1.87
C ASP A 127 0.60 33.43 0.79
N ASN A 128 -0.68 33.80 0.63
CA ASN A 128 -1.16 34.70 -0.44
C ASN A 128 -0.80 34.23 -1.85
N VAL A 129 -0.82 32.91 -2.10
CA VAL A 129 -0.60 32.32 -3.43
C VAL A 129 -1.94 32.11 -4.14
N ASP A 130 -2.05 32.54 -5.39
CA ASP A 130 -3.29 32.42 -6.16
C ASP A 130 -3.57 30.95 -6.51
N ILE A 131 -4.67 30.42 -5.96
CA ILE A 131 -5.18 29.06 -6.20
C ILE A 131 -5.57 28.83 -7.66
N LYS A 132 -5.93 29.89 -8.41
CA LYS A 132 -6.29 29.79 -9.83
C LYS A 132 -5.05 29.52 -10.69
N GLU A 133 -3.93 30.13 -10.35
CA GLU A 133 -2.63 29.94 -11.00
C GLU A 133 -2.00 28.62 -10.55
N TYR A 134 -1.97 28.38 -9.22
CA TYR A 134 -1.36 27.22 -8.59
C TYR A 134 -2.42 26.25 -8.05
N LYS A 135 -2.99 25.45 -8.95
CA LYS A 135 -4.07 24.52 -8.63
C LYS A 135 -3.64 23.50 -7.56
N PRO A 136 -4.37 23.35 -6.43
CA PRO A 136 -4.04 22.42 -5.35
C PRO A 136 -3.82 20.98 -5.80
N LYS A 137 -4.60 20.51 -6.78
CA LYS A 137 -4.47 19.15 -7.33
C LYS A 137 -3.12 18.91 -8.03
N ARG A 138 -2.59 19.92 -8.74
CA ARG A 138 -1.25 19.86 -9.35
C ARG A 138 -0.18 19.75 -8.26
N LEU A 139 -0.33 20.52 -7.20
CA LEU A 139 0.62 20.54 -6.08
C LEU A 139 0.60 19.24 -5.27
N LEU A 140 -0.59 18.67 -5.04
CA LEU A 140 -0.75 17.36 -4.42
C LEU A 140 -0.06 16.27 -5.26
N GLY A 141 -0.19 16.34 -6.60
CA GLY A 141 0.55 15.45 -7.50
C GLY A 141 2.06 15.55 -7.35
N LEU A 142 2.62 16.76 -7.20
CA LEU A 142 4.05 16.94 -6.95
C LEU A 142 4.47 16.38 -5.58
N ILE A 143 3.65 16.56 -4.55
CA ILE A 143 3.88 15.97 -3.21
C ILE A 143 3.91 14.45 -3.31
N SER A 144 2.93 13.86 -4.00
CA SER A 144 2.87 12.41 -4.23
C SER A 144 4.09 11.90 -5.01
N ASP A 145 4.49 12.59 -6.08
CA ASP A 145 5.69 12.25 -6.84
C ASP A 145 6.95 12.31 -5.97
N GLN A 146 7.10 13.35 -5.14
CA GLN A 146 8.24 13.49 -4.22
C GLN A 146 8.28 12.37 -3.18
N LYS A 147 7.12 11.98 -2.62
CA LYS A 147 7.02 10.86 -1.67
C LYS A 147 7.37 9.51 -2.30
N ASN A 148 7.11 9.33 -3.60
CA ASN A 148 7.31 8.07 -4.33
C ASN A 148 8.67 7.95 -5.04
N LYS A 149 9.27 9.05 -5.49
CA LYS A 149 10.45 9.06 -6.39
C LYS A 149 11.70 9.73 -5.80
N GLU A 150 11.64 10.22 -4.56
CA GLU A 150 12.69 10.99 -3.83
C GLU A 150 13.15 12.31 -4.49
N THR A 151 13.11 12.42 -5.82
CA THR A 151 13.48 13.62 -6.59
C THR A 151 12.38 13.97 -7.59
N ILE A 152 11.99 15.25 -7.62
CA ILE A 152 11.10 15.82 -8.65
C ILE A 152 11.78 16.95 -9.42
N ALA A 153 11.39 17.13 -10.67
CA ALA A 153 11.82 18.25 -11.49
C ALA A 153 10.67 19.26 -11.63
N ILE A 154 10.88 20.47 -11.11
CA ILE A 154 9.95 21.59 -11.28
C ILE A 154 10.60 22.61 -12.22
N ALA A 155 10.05 22.74 -13.43
CA ALA A 155 10.56 23.65 -14.46
C ALA A 155 10.19 25.12 -14.20
N GLU A 156 9.02 25.36 -13.59
CA GLU A 156 8.48 26.70 -13.39
C GLU A 156 9.25 27.44 -12.27
N PRO A 157 9.86 28.62 -12.54
CA PRO A 157 10.80 29.26 -11.60
C PRO A 157 10.19 29.62 -10.24
N PHE A 158 8.98 30.19 -10.23
CA PHE A 158 8.30 30.52 -8.98
C PHE A 158 8.05 29.26 -8.15
N LEU A 159 7.44 28.24 -8.77
CA LEU A 159 7.08 27.01 -8.10
C LEU A 159 8.31 26.24 -7.61
N LYS A 160 9.42 26.28 -8.36
CA LYS A 160 10.70 25.67 -7.96
C LYS A 160 11.19 26.23 -6.62
N ASN A 161 11.01 27.53 -6.39
CA ASN A 161 11.42 28.19 -5.14
C ASN A 161 10.37 28.03 -4.03
N TYR A 162 9.08 28.04 -4.38
CA TYR A 162 7.99 27.97 -3.40
C TYR A 162 7.70 26.54 -2.92
N TYR A 163 7.85 25.54 -3.78
CA TYR A 163 7.46 24.16 -3.50
C TYR A 163 8.12 23.55 -2.25
N PRO A 164 9.42 23.73 -1.97
CA PRO A 164 10.02 23.20 -0.73
C PRO A 164 9.30 23.70 0.53
N LYS A 165 8.97 25.00 0.58
CA LYS A 165 8.21 25.60 1.69
C LYS A 165 6.79 24.99 1.79
N LEU A 166 6.13 24.78 0.66
CA LEU A 166 4.81 24.13 0.62
C LEU A 166 4.87 22.69 1.14
N TYR A 167 5.85 21.92 0.68
CA TYR A 167 6.06 20.53 1.07
C TYR A 167 6.31 20.41 2.58
N ASP A 168 7.16 21.26 3.14
CA ASP A 168 7.44 21.29 4.57
C ASP A 168 6.21 21.65 5.40
N LYS A 169 5.45 22.68 4.97
CA LYS A 169 4.21 23.07 5.64
C LYS A 169 3.14 21.99 5.60
N TYR A 170 3.02 21.30 4.47
CA TYR A 170 2.08 20.19 4.32
C TYR A 170 2.42 19.05 5.28
N ASN A 171 3.67 18.57 5.27
CA ASN A 171 4.09 17.49 6.17
C ASN A 171 4.05 17.92 7.65
N ALA A 172 4.36 19.18 7.97
CA ALA A 172 4.21 19.70 9.32
C ALA A 172 2.75 19.72 9.78
N ALA A 173 1.81 20.05 8.88
CA ALA A 173 0.38 19.99 9.18
C ALA A 173 -0.08 18.56 9.43
N LEU A 174 0.34 17.59 8.59
CA LEU A 174 0.04 16.17 8.78
C LEU A 174 0.53 15.68 10.14
N LYS A 175 1.81 15.93 10.44
CA LYS A 175 2.43 15.56 11.71
C LYS A 175 1.75 16.19 12.92
N LYS A 176 1.45 17.50 12.86
CA LYS A 176 0.79 18.23 13.95
C LYS A 176 -0.53 17.61 14.38
N TYR A 177 -1.30 17.08 13.43
CA TYR A 177 -2.61 16.48 13.68
C TYR A 177 -2.58 14.95 13.65
N ASN A 178 -1.39 14.35 13.63
CA ASN A 178 -1.18 12.90 13.54
C ASN A 178 -1.97 12.27 12.37
N LEU A 179 -1.81 12.85 11.18
CA LEU A 179 -2.46 12.44 9.94
C LEU A 179 -1.43 11.74 9.04
N LEU A 180 -1.85 10.72 8.30
CA LEU A 180 -1.08 10.14 7.20
C LEU A 180 -1.95 10.16 5.94
N ASP A 181 -1.40 10.56 4.81
CA ASP A 181 -2.05 10.31 3.52
C ASP A 181 -1.66 8.92 2.97
N PHE A 182 -2.24 8.54 1.83
CA PHE A 182 -1.99 7.23 1.23
C PHE A 182 -0.52 6.98 0.89
N ASP A 183 0.19 7.99 0.40
CA ASP A 183 1.62 7.88 0.08
C ASP A 183 2.47 7.72 1.35
N ASP A 184 2.10 8.39 2.45
CA ASP A 184 2.79 8.24 3.73
C ASP A 184 2.69 6.83 4.30
N LEU A 185 1.57 6.12 4.10
CA LEU A 185 1.46 4.73 4.56
C LEU A 185 2.60 3.88 4.02
N ILE A 186 2.95 4.06 2.74
CA ILE A 186 4.04 3.33 2.10
C ILE A 186 5.38 3.91 2.54
N ARG A 187 5.56 5.24 2.46
CA ARG A 187 6.82 5.91 2.76
C ARG A 187 7.30 5.65 4.19
N VAL A 188 6.43 5.84 5.18
CA VAL A 188 6.74 5.66 6.61
C VAL A 188 6.95 4.18 6.95
N SER A 189 6.33 3.25 6.23
CA SER A 189 6.57 1.82 6.45
C SER A 189 7.93 1.31 5.96
N ARG A 190 8.70 2.13 5.22
CA ARG A 190 10.02 1.79 4.68
C ARG A 190 11.18 2.27 5.55
N SER A 191 10.93 3.18 6.49
CA SER A 191 11.92 3.84 7.34
C SER A 191 12.09 3.13 8.68
#